data_AF-A0A2N6EKT0-F1
#
_entry.id   AF-A0A2N6EKT0-F1
#
_cell.length_a   1.000
_cell.length_b   1.000
_cell.length_c   1.000
_cell.angle_alpha   90.00
_cell.angle_beta   90.00
_cell.angle_gamma   90.00
#
_symmetry.space_group_name_H-M   'P 1'
#
loop_
_entity.id
_entity.type
_entity.pdbx_description
1 polymer ?
#
loop_
_entity_poly.entity_id
_entity_poly.type
_entity_poly.pdbx_seq_one_letter_code
_entity_poly.pdbx_strand_id
1 'polypeptide(L)'
;MARKIILHILFIGSIAFIANFFWESLHAVYLYRDHDISSSAYVPMMLKMSLKDSLIILGLFFFIALVKRSLDWMESRFGGPLAGFILLSLPTAAAIEWFSVTVLSRWSYLETMPTLFGVGLSPLLQLATTGPLAVWLSKKILYDQSLIKNERLPDEC
;
A
#
# COMPACT_ATOMS: atom_id res chain seq x y z
N MET A 1 7.78 -18.48 14.83
CA MET A 1 6.54 -17.74 14.50
C MET A 1 6.79 -16.23 14.43
N ALA A 2 7.12 -15.56 15.55
CA ALA A 2 7.33 -14.11 15.60
C ALA A 2 8.31 -13.53 14.54
N ARG A 3 9.46 -14.17 14.32
CA ARG A 3 10.43 -13.73 13.28
C ARG A 3 9.82 -13.71 11.86
N LYS A 4 8.98 -14.68 11.51
CA LYS A 4 8.33 -14.73 10.19
C LYS A 4 7.34 -13.58 10.02
N ILE A 5 6.58 -13.27 11.06
CA ILE A 5 5.61 -12.18 11.08
C ILE A 5 6.32 -10.83 10.91
N ILE A 6 7.40 -10.60 11.67
CA ILE A 6 8.21 -9.37 11.56
C ILE A 6 8.73 -9.20 10.13
N LEU A 7 9.25 -10.26 9.51
CA LEU A 7 9.71 -10.21 8.13
C LEU A 7 8.57 -9.86 7.17
N HIS A 8 7.37 -10.42 7.33
CA HIS A 8 6.23 -10.04 6.49
C HIS A 8 5.90 -8.56 6.64
N ILE A 9 5.80 -8.05 7.87
CA ILE A 9 5.50 -6.63 8.13
C ILE A 9 6.55 -5.72 7.47
N LEU A 10 7.83 -6.03 7.62
CA LEU A 10 8.91 -5.27 6.98
C LEU A 10 8.81 -5.30 5.46
N PHE A 11 8.61 -6.48 4.86
CA PHE A 11 8.47 -6.61 3.42
C PHE A 11 7.24 -5.87 2.89
N ILE A 12 6.09 -5.97 3.58
CA ILE A 12 4.87 -5.23 3.20
C ILE A 12 5.16 -3.73 3.23
N GLY A 13 5.73 -3.22 4.32
CA GLY A 13 6.06 -1.80 4.45
C GLY A 13 7.02 -1.31 3.36
N SER A 14 8.08 -2.08 3.08
CA SER A 14 9.06 -1.74 2.04
C SER A 14 8.46 -1.79 0.63
N ILE A 15 7.72 -2.84 0.29
CA ILE A 15 7.09 -2.95 -1.04
C ILE A 15 6.02 -1.87 -1.20
N ALA A 16 5.20 -1.63 -0.18
CA ALA A 16 4.20 -0.57 -0.20
C ALA A 16 4.86 0.81 -0.37
N PHE A 17 5.95 1.08 0.33
CA PHE A 17 6.69 2.34 0.19
C PHE A 17 7.19 2.53 -1.25
N ILE A 18 7.86 1.52 -1.82
CA ILE A 18 8.39 1.58 -3.19
C ILE A 18 7.26 1.73 -4.20
N ALA A 19 6.20 0.94 -4.07
CA ALA A 19 5.05 0.99 -4.98
C ALA A 19 4.35 2.35 -4.94
N ASN A 20 4.12 2.92 -3.76
CA ASN A 20 3.55 4.26 -3.63
C ASN A 20 4.51 5.34 -4.14
N PHE A 21 5.83 5.19 -3.97
CA PHE A 21 6.80 6.13 -4.52
C PHE A 21 6.74 6.22 -6.05
N PHE A 22 6.68 5.08 -6.73
CA PHE A 22 6.48 5.07 -8.18
C PHE A 22 5.10 5.60 -8.58
N TRP A 23 4.05 5.21 -7.85
CA TRP A 23 2.69 5.66 -8.13
C TRP A 23 2.56 7.18 -8.02
N GLU A 24 3.03 7.75 -6.91
CA GLU A 24 3.04 9.19 -6.66
C GLU A 24 3.92 9.90 -7.68
N SER A 25 5.14 9.41 -7.93
CA SER A 25 6.06 10.08 -8.87
C SER A 25 5.51 10.15 -10.29
N LEU A 26 4.77 9.12 -10.73
CA LEU A 26 4.12 9.10 -12.05
C LEU A 26 2.91 10.04 -12.07
N HIS A 27 2.05 10.04 -11.06
CA HIS A 27 0.82 10.82 -11.09
C HIS A 27 1.00 12.29 -10.67
N ALA A 28 1.96 12.59 -9.80
CA ALA A 28 2.26 13.94 -9.31
C ALA A 28 2.52 14.93 -10.46
N VAL A 29 3.25 14.49 -11.48
CA VAL A 29 3.60 15.35 -12.63
C VAL A 29 2.44 15.54 -13.61
N TYR A 30 1.59 14.53 -13.80
CA TYR A 30 0.58 14.53 -14.87
C TYR A 30 -0.85 14.85 -14.42
N LEU A 31 -1.17 14.68 -13.13
CA LEU A 31 -2.54 14.75 -12.62
C LEU A 31 -2.76 15.85 -11.57
N TYR A 32 -1.71 16.30 -10.88
CA TYR A 32 -1.82 17.34 -9.85
C TYR A 32 -1.32 18.69 -10.36
N ARG A 33 -1.98 19.76 -9.92
CA ARG A 33 -1.61 21.14 -10.26
C ARG A 33 -0.55 21.67 -9.29
N ASP A 34 0.20 22.68 -9.72
CA ASP A 34 1.10 23.51 -8.89
C ASP A 34 2.18 22.73 -8.12
N HIS A 35 2.60 21.58 -8.64
CA HIS A 35 3.73 20.86 -8.08
C HIS A 35 5.04 21.58 -8.39
N ASP A 36 5.76 21.97 -7.33
CA ASP A 36 7.13 22.44 -7.45
C ASP A 36 8.03 21.24 -7.82
N ILE A 37 8.50 21.24 -9.07
CA ILE A 37 9.42 20.22 -9.62
C ILE A 37 10.87 20.51 -9.20
N SER A 38 11.13 21.56 -8.41
CA SER A 38 12.44 21.76 -7.80
C SER A 38 12.82 20.52 -7.00
N SER A 39 13.99 19.94 -7.30
CA SER A 39 14.41 18.67 -6.73
C SER A 39 14.53 18.71 -5.21
N SER A 40 14.84 19.89 -4.65
CA SER A 40 14.94 20.14 -3.21
C SER A 40 13.59 20.07 -2.49
N ALA A 41 12.47 20.40 -3.15
CA ALA A 41 11.13 20.30 -2.58
C ALA A 41 10.43 18.98 -2.96
N TYR A 42 10.61 18.55 -4.22
CA TYR A 42 9.92 17.40 -4.80
C TYR A 42 10.33 16.08 -4.14
N VAL A 43 11.63 15.81 -3.99
CA VAL A 43 12.12 14.53 -3.47
C VAL A 43 11.67 14.29 -2.01
N PRO A 44 11.85 15.25 -1.07
CA PRO A 44 11.37 15.07 0.30
C PRO A 44 9.84 14.91 0.38
N MET A 45 9.09 15.61 -0.47
CA MET A 45 7.64 15.49 -0.53
C MET A 45 7.21 14.09 -0.97
N MET A 46 7.78 13.56 -2.04
CA MET A 46 7.48 12.19 -2.52
C MET A 46 7.80 11.15 -1.45
N LEU A 47 8.99 11.23 -0.83
CA LEU A 47 9.37 10.32 0.26
C LEU A 47 8.38 10.37 1.43
N LYS A 48 7.94 11.58 1.81
CA LYS A 48 6.97 11.77 2.89
C LYS A 48 5.59 11.20 2.54
N MET A 49 5.09 11.41 1.32
CA MET A 49 3.79 10.89 0.90
C MET A 49 3.82 9.37 0.81
N SER A 50 4.84 8.79 0.16
CA SER A 50 4.98 7.34 0.05
C SER A 50 5.16 6.65 1.41
N LEU A 51 5.84 7.29 2.36
CA LEU A 51 5.93 6.80 3.73
C LEU A 51 4.57 6.82 4.42
N LYS A 52 3.83 7.92 4.31
CA LYS A 52 2.48 8.05 4.89
C LYS A 52 1.55 6.94 4.37
N ASP A 53 1.56 6.68 3.06
CA ASP A 53 0.69 5.67 2.46
C ASP A 53 1.11 4.24 2.82
N SER A 54 2.42 3.98 2.92
CA SER A 54 2.93 2.71 3.44
C SER A 54 2.48 2.46 4.89
N LEU A 55 2.52 3.49 5.74
CA LEU A 55 2.02 3.40 7.11
C LEU A 55 0.50 3.15 7.17
N ILE A 56 -0.27 3.78 6.28
CA ILE A 56 -1.72 3.52 6.16
C ILE A 56 -1.97 2.06 5.74
N ILE A 57 -1.24 1.55 4.76
CA ILE A 57 -1.33 0.14 4.33
C ILE A 57 -1.01 -0.81 5.48
N LEU A 58 0.03 -0.54 6.26
CA LEU A 58 0.34 -1.31 7.47
C LEU A 58 -0.80 -1.22 8.50
N GLY A 59 -1.37 -0.04 8.70
CA GLY A 59 -2.53 0.15 9.58
C GLY A 59 -3.74 -0.69 9.14
N LEU A 60 -4.07 -0.68 7.84
CA LEU A 60 -5.12 -1.51 7.26
C LEU A 60 -4.82 -3.01 7.42
N PHE A 61 -3.56 -3.40 7.23
CA PHE A 61 -3.11 -4.79 7.44
C PHE A 61 -3.35 -5.24 8.89
N PHE A 62 -2.96 -4.42 9.87
CA PHE A 62 -3.19 -4.70 11.28
C PHE A 62 -4.68 -4.71 11.64
N PHE A 63 -5.48 -3.83 11.03
CA PHE A 63 -6.92 -3.82 11.23
C PHE A 63 -7.56 -5.14 10.77
N ILE A 64 -7.20 -5.63 9.58
CA ILE A 64 -7.68 -6.94 9.10
C ILE A 64 -7.19 -8.07 10.02
N ALA A 65 -5.94 -8.02 10.48
CA ALA A 65 -5.42 -9.01 11.42
C ALA A 65 -6.18 -9.01 12.75
N LEU A 66 -6.57 -7.83 13.25
CA LEU A 66 -7.38 -7.68 14.45
C LEU A 66 -8.78 -8.28 14.28
N VAL A 67 -9.45 -7.97 13.17
CA VAL A 67 -10.77 -8.53 12.82
C VAL A 67 -10.71 -10.05 12.69
N LYS A 68 -9.62 -10.58 12.11
CA LYS A 68 -9.39 -12.03 11.98
C LYS A 68 -8.80 -12.68 13.23
N ARG A 69 -8.45 -11.89 14.26
CA ARG A 69 -7.74 -12.34 15.48
C ARG A 69 -6.49 -13.17 15.17
N SER A 70 -5.83 -12.88 14.05
CA SER A 70 -4.66 -13.63 13.58
C SER A 70 -3.83 -12.73 12.67
N LEU A 71 -2.53 -12.62 12.95
CA LEU A 71 -1.54 -11.97 12.08
C LEU A 71 -1.12 -12.88 10.91
N ASP A 72 -1.41 -14.18 11.02
CA ASP A 72 -1.08 -15.20 10.02
C ASP A 72 -2.22 -15.42 9.01
N TRP A 73 -3.11 -14.42 8.85
CA TRP A 73 -4.20 -14.48 7.89
C TRP A 73 -3.71 -14.62 6.42
N MET A 74 -2.42 -14.35 6.18
CA MET A 74 -1.74 -14.57 4.91
C MET A 74 -1.53 -16.05 4.55
N GLU A 75 -1.48 -16.94 5.56
CA GLU A 75 -1.12 -18.35 5.37
C GLU A 75 -2.31 -19.21 4.94
N SER A 76 -3.45 -19.15 5.64
CA SER A 76 -4.47 -20.22 5.51
C SER A 76 -5.72 -19.91 4.69
N ARG A 77 -6.09 -18.65 4.41
CA ARG A 77 -7.23 -18.29 3.51
C ARG A 77 -7.09 -16.88 2.94
N PHE A 78 -6.13 -16.67 2.04
CA PHE A 78 -5.72 -15.33 1.58
C PHE A 78 -6.82 -14.50 0.90
N GLY A 79 -7.69 -15.11 0.10
CA GLY A 79 -8.64 -14.36 -0.76
C GLY A 79 -9.66 -13.51 0.00
N GLY A 80 -10.25 -14.04 1.08
CA GLY A 80 -11.27 -13.32 1.86
C GLY A 80 -10.73 -12.08 2.59
N PRO A 81 -9.67 -12.19 3.41
CA PRO A 81 -8.99 -11.05 4.02
C PRO A 81 -8.47 -10.04 3.01
N LEU A 82 -7.94 -10.48 1.85
CA LEU A 82 -7.49 -9.56 0.80
C LEU A 82 -8.65 -8.75 0.20
N ALA A 83 -9.79 -9.39 -0.06
CA ALA A 83 -10.99 -8.69 -0.50
C ALA A 83 -11.46 -7.69 0.57
N GLY A 84 -11.45 -8.08 1.84
CA GLY A 84 -11.75 -7.17 2.96
C GLY A 84 -10.80 -5.98 3.03
N PHE A 85 -9.50 -6.19 2.77
CA PHE A 85 -8.51 -5.13 2.69
C PHE A 85 -8.85 -4.13 1.57
N ILE A 86 -9.14 -4.62 0.35
CA ILE A 86 -9.52 -3.78 -0.81
C ILE A 86 -10.79 -2.99 -0.50
N LEU A 87 -11.80 -3.64 0.07
CA LEU A 87 -13.07 -2.99 0.44
C LEU A 87 -12.89 -1.92 1.50
N LEU A 88 -11.87 -2.03 2.36
CA LEU A 88 -11.57 -1.04 3.39
C LEU A 88 -10.65 0.07 2.88
N SER A 89 -9.74 -0.21 1.96
CA SER A 89 -8.81 0.77 1.43
C SER A 89 -9.48 1.83 0.57
N LEU A 90 -10.52 1.48 -0.20
CA LEU A 90 -11.29 2.42 -1.02
C LEU A 90 -11.96 3.54 -0.19
N PRO A 91 -12.80 3.26 0.83
CA PRO A 91 -13.40 4.30 1.65
C PRO A 91 -12.35 5.06 2.47
N THR A 92 -11.25 4.40 2.87
CA THR A 92 -10.13 5.06 3.56
C THR A 92 -9.48 6.10 2.65
N ALA A 93 -9.17 5.74 1.40
CA ALA A 93 -8.63 6.64 0.39
C ALA A 93 -9.60 7.80 0.11
N ALA A 94 -10.88 7.49 -0.07
CA ALA A 94 -11.92 8.50 -0.32
C ALA A 94 -12.03 9.53 0.82
N ALA A 95 -12.00 9.07 2.08
CA ALA A 95 -12.07 9.94 3.25
C ALA A 95 -10.83 10.85 3.36
N ILE A 96 -9.63 10.29 3.15
CA ILE A 96 -8.37 11.04 3.18
C ILE A 96 -8.35 12.11 2.09
N GLU A 97 -8.77 11.75 0.89
CA GLU A 97 -8.73 12.64 -0.26
C GLU A 97 -9.75 13.77 -0.14
N TRP A 98 -10.99 13.43 0.22
CA TRP A 98 -12.04 14.41 0.48
C TRP A 98 -11.61 15.42 1.56
N PHE A 99 -11.03 14.95 2.66
CA PHE A 99 -10.54 15.83 3.71
C PHE A 99 -9.39 16.73 3.22
N SER A 100 -8.47 16.18 2.43
CA SER A 100 -7.30 16.92 1.96
C SER A 100 -7.65 18.00 0.93
N VAL A 101 -8.59 17.72 0.03
CA VAL A 101 -9.02 18.65 -1.01
C VAL A 101 -10.07 19.64 -0.50
N THR A 102 -11.13 19.14 0.15
CA THR A 102 -12.29 19.98 0.50
C THR A 102 -12.09 20.73 1.82
N VAL A 103 -11.51 20.11 2.84
CA VAL A 103 -11.40 20.71 4.17
C VAL A 103 -10.10 21.47 4.34
N LEU A 104 -8.99 20.87 3.89
CA LEU A 104 -7.65 21.44 4.09
C LEU A 104 -7.10 22.18 2.87
N SER A 105 -7.76 22.09 1.71
CA SER A 105 -7.34 22.69 0.44
C SER A 105 -5.86 22.51 0.14
N ARG A 106 -5.32 21.32 0.43
CA ARG A 106 -3.87 21.04 0.34
C ARG A 106 -3.35 20.96 -1.08
N TRP A 107 -4.19 20.50 -2.00
CA TRP A 107 -3.84 20.37 -3.42
C TRP A 107 -5.08 20.45 -4.29
N SER A 108 -4.86 20.65 -5.58
CA SER A 108 -5.89 20.67 -6.62
C SER A 108 -5.46 19.81 -7.81
N TYR A 109 -6.45 19.41 -8.61
CA TYR A 109 -6.24 18.53 -9.75
C TYR A 109 -6.09 19.31 -11.05
N LEU A 110 -5.37 18.71 -11.99
CA LEU A 110 -5.42 19.11 -13.40
C LEU A 110 -6.71 18.59 -14.05
N GLU A 111 -7.10 19.17 -15.19
CA GLU A 111 -8.26 18.71 -15.97
C GLU A 111 -8.10 17.28 -16.49
N THR A 112 -6.85 16.81 -16.60
CA THR A 112 -6.49 15.44 -16.97
C THR A 112 -6.82 14.41 -15.89
N MET A 113 -7.11 14.84 -14.65
CA MET A 113 -7.45 13.96 -13.56
C MET A 113 -8.91 13.49 -13.64
N PRO A 114 -9.19 12.20 -13.92
CA PRO A 114 -10.53 11.69 -13.79
C PRO A 114 -10.97 11.77 -12.33
N THR A 115 -12.18 12.27 -12.10
CA THR A 115 -12.77 12.37 -10.75
C THR A 115 -14.05 11.56 -10.66
N LEU A 116 -14.30 11.00 -9.48
CA LEU A 116 -15.54 10.33 -9.12
C LEU A 116 -16.12 11.07 -7.92
N PHE A 117 -17.32 11.66 -8.07
CA PHE A 117 -17.94 12.53 -7.06
C PHE A 117 -17.02 13.69 -6.59
N GLY A 118 -16.18 14.21 -7.49
CA GLY A 118 -15.22 15.28 -7.18
C GLY A 118 -13.93 14.81 -6.48
N VAL A 119 -13.78 13.50 -6.24
CA VAL A 119 -12.58 12.90 -5.66
C VAL A 119 -11.72 12.30 -6.78
N GLY A 120 -10.42 12.58 -6.77
CA GLY A 120 -9.49 12.10 -7.80
C GLY A 120 -9.41 10.57 -7.86
N LEU A 121 -9.47 9.99 -9.05
CA LEU A 121 -9.48 8.54 -9.22
C LEU A 121 -8.13 7.88 -8.88
N SER A 122 -7.00 8.54 -9.19
CA SER A 122 -5.67 8.01 -8.86
C SER A 122 -5.45 7.79 -7.36
N PRO A 123 -5.65 8.79 -6.46
CA PRO A 123 -5.50 8.59 -5.02
C PRO A 123 -6.54 7.60 -4.46
N LEU A 124 -7.75 7.52 -5.04
CA LEU A 124 -8.74 6.51 -4.67
C LEU A 124 -8.25 5.07 -4.91
N LEU A 125 -7.65 4.83 -6.07
CA LEU A 125 -7.17 3.50 -6.47
C LEU A 125 -5.82 3.15 -5.86
N GLN A 126 -5.04 4.13 -5.42
CA GLN A 126 -3.68 3.95 -4.93
C GLN A 126 -3.60 2.92 -3.81
N LEU A 127 -4.27 3.16 -2.67
CA LEU A 127 -4.25 2.23 -1.53
C LEU A 127 -4.86 0.86 -1.88
N ALA A 128 -5.87 0.85 -2.73
CA ALA A 128 -6.53 -0.37 -3.22
C ALA A 128 -5.69 -1.17 -4.22
N THR A 129 -4.62 -0.58 -4.77
CA THR A 129 -3.71 -1.23 -5.71
C THR A 129 -2.37 -1.57 -5.04
N THR A 130 -1.71 -0.57 -4.46
CA THR A 130 -0.37 -0.72 -3.87
C THR A 130 -0.38 -1.57 -2.61
N GLY A 131 -1.44 -1.48 -1.79
CA GLY A 131 -1.59 -2.28 -0.57
C GLY A 131 -1.73 -3.78 -0.85
N PRO A 132 -2.74 -4.23 -1.61
CA PRO A 132 -2.88 -5.63 -1.97
C PRO A 132 -1.68 -6.20 -2.70
N LEU A 133 -1.06 -5.41 -3.59
CA LEU A 133 0.19 -5.78 -4.26
C LEU A 133 1.30 -6.05 -3.26
N ALA A 134 1.50 -5.16 -2.27
CA ALA A 134 2.52 -5.31 -1.25
C ALA A 134 2.30 -6.55 -0.38
N VAL A 135 1.07 -6.80 0.05
CA VAL A 135 0.71 -7.99 0.83
C VAL A 135 0.92 -9.26 0.01
N TRP A 136 0.43 -9.29 -1.23
CA TRP A 136 0.57 -10.45 -2.11
C TRP A 136 2.04 -10.77 -2.43
N LEU A 137 2.84 -9.75 -2.74
CA LEU A 137 4.25 -9.94 -3.09
C LEU A 137 5.08 -10.34 -1.86
N SER A 138 4.80 -9.76 -0.69
CA SER A 138 5.42 -10.19 0.58
C SER A 138 5.16 -11.67 0.86
N LYS A 139 3.89 -12.11 0.71
CA LYS A 139 3.53 -13.52 0.82
C LYS A 139 4.30 -14.35 -0.20
N LYS A 140 4.29 -13.97 -1.49
CA LYS A 140 4.97 -14.73 -2.55
C LYS A 140 6.46 -14.90 -2.25
N ILE A 141 7.16 -13.83 -1.88
CA ILE A 141 8.60 -13.87 -1.61
C ILE A 141 8.93 -14.73 -0.38
N LEU A 142 8.20 -14.56 0.72
CA LEU A 142 8.54 -15.22 1.99
C LEU A 142 8.03 -16.66 2.08
N TYR A 143 6.93 -17.01 1.42
CA TYR A 143 6.37 -18.35 1.43
C TYR A 143 7.08 -19.28 0.45
N ASP A 144 7.42 -18.81 -0.75
CA ASP A 144 8.09 -19.62 -1.79
C ASP A 144 9.51 -20.03 -1.34
N GLN A 145 10.21 -19.14 -0.62
CA GLN A 145 11.49 -19.45 0.02
C GLN A 145 11.39 -20.57 1.08
N SER A 146 10.23 -20.70 1.75
CA SER A 146 10.03 -21.76 2.75
C SER A 146 9.78 -23.13 2.12
N LEU A 147 9.18 -23.18 0.93
CA LEU A 147 9.00 -24.39 0.14
C LEU A 147 10.34 -24.86 -0.44
N ILE A 148 11.11 -23.95 -1.06
CA ILE A 148 12.43 -24.25 -1.62
C ILE A 148 13.41 -24.74 -0.55
N LYS A 149 13.33 -24.22 0.67
CA LYS A 149 14.21 -24.65 1.77
C LYS A 149 13.82 -26.02 2.34
N ASN A 150 12.55 -26.42 2.24
CA ASN A 150 12.08 -27.72 2.70
C ASN A 150 12.40 -28.84 1.69
N GLU A 151 12.49 -28.52 0.39
CA GLU A 151 12.92 -29.45 -0.65
C GLU A 151 14.43 -29.72 -0.66
N ARG A 152 15.23 -28.93 0.06
CA ARG A 152 16.70 -29.05 0.13
C ARG A 152 17.23 -29.83 1.33
N LEU A 153 16.37 -30.52 2.08
CA LEU A 153 16.81 -31.55 3.01
C LEU A 153 16.64 -32.91 2.31
N PRO A 154 17.62 -33.40 1.54
CA PRO A 154 17.65 -34.82 1.23
C PRO A 154 17.83 -35.57 2.54
N ASP A 155 17.11 -36.68 2.68
CA ASP A 155 17.20 -37.61 3.79
C ASP A 155 18.68 -38.02 4.00
N GLU A 156 19.37 -37.36 4.93
CA GLU A 156 20.60 -37.88 5.51
C GLU A 156 20.20 -38.97 6.50
N CYS A 157 20.07 -40.18 5.97
CA CYS A 157 19.95 -41.42 6.73
C CYS A 157 21.11 -42.35 6.36
#